data_AF-L8LVH4-F1
#
_entry.id   AF-L8LVH4-F1
#
_cell.length_a   1.000
_cell.length_b   1.000
_cell.length_c   1.000
_cell.angle_alpha   90.00
_cell.angle_beta   90.00
_cell.angle_gamma   90.00
#
_symmetry.space_group_name_H-M   'P 1'
#
loop_
_entity.id
_entity.type
_entity.pdbx_description
1 polymer ?
#
loop_
_entity_poly.entity_id
_entity_poly.type
_entity_poly.pdbx_seq_one_letter_code
_entity_poly.pdbx_strand_id
1 'polypeptide(L)'
;MKYGFIFALIISQFLTFYNLPAIALNCYDYQGQKICLLNIQRSAKYYWQYRVDVTINGKKQPQTTYNCLQKTKQSKSGNILDFTTNDLGQLICSLFD
;
A
#
# COMPACT_ATOMS: atom_id res chain seq x y z
N MET A 1 46.14 1.00 -25.82
CA MET A 1 45.75 1.28 -24.41
C MET A 1 44.70 2.39 -24.27
N LYS A 2 44.77 3.51 -25.01
CA LYS A 2 43.87 4.68 -24.85
C LYS A 2 42.37 4.39 -25.06
N TYR A 3 42.02 3.54 -26.02
CA TYR A 3 40.62 3.20 -26.34
C TYR A 3 39.99 2.18 -25.37
N GLY A 4 40.79 1.38 -24.67
CA GLY A 4 40.27 0.40 -23.71
C GLY A 4 39.64 1.08 -22.49
N PHE A 5 40.23 2.19 -22.04
CA PHE A 5 39.68 2.98 -20.94
C PHE A 5 38.37 3.68 -21.32
N ILE A 6 38.28 4.17 -22.55
CA ILE A 6 37.06 4.79 -23.09
C ILE A 6 35.94 3.74 -23.22
N PHE A 7 36.26 2.54 -23.73
CA PHE A 7 35.28 1.46 -23.86
C PHE A 7 34.78 0.97 -22.49
N ALA A 8 35.66 0.86 -21.50
CA ALA A 8 35.29 0.53 -20.12
C ALA A 8 34.38 1.60 -19.48
N LEU A 9 34.63 2.89 -19.75
CA LEU A 9 33.80 4.00 -19.27
C LEU A 9 32.39 3.98 -19.88
N ILE A 10 32.28 3.64 -21.17
CA ILE A 10 30.99 3.52 -21.87
C ILE A 10 30.20 2.32 -21.31
N ILE A 11 30.85 1.17 -21.11
CA ILE A 11 30.21 -0.02 -20.52
C ILE A 11 29.73 0.26 -19.09
N SER A 12 30.53 0.99 -18.29
CA SER A 12 30.16 1.39 -16.94
C SER A 12 28.90 2.26 -16.90
N GLN A 13 28.69 3.12 -17.91
CA GLN A 13 27.50 3.97 -17.97
C GLN A 13 26.25 3.15 -18.31
N PHE A 14 26.35 2.19 -19.24
CA PHE A 14 25.24 1.31 -19.61
C PHE A 14 24.70 0.46 -18.44
N LEU A 15 25.55 0.07 -17.49
CA LEU A 15 25.13 -0.72 -16.32
C LEU A 15 24.26 0.07 -15.32
N THR A 16 24.35 1.40 -15.30
CA THR A 16 23.58 2.24 -14.36
C THR A 16 22.16 2.55 -14.83
N PHE A 17 21.80 2.23 -16.07
CA PHE A 17 20.45 2.46 -16.62
C PHE A 17 19.43 1.38 -16.23
N TYR A 18 19.85 0.26 -15.63
CA TYR A 18 18.97 -0.84 -15.23
C TYR A 18 18.39 -0.68 -13.83
N ASN A 19 17.89 0.52 -13.48
CA ASN A 19 17.11 0.70 -12.27
C ASN A 19 15.66 0.26 -12.53
N LEU A 20 15.32 -0.97 -12.14
CA LEU A 20 13.93 -1.42 -12.10
C LEU A 20 13.16 -0.58 -11.06
N PRO A 21 11.93 -0.14 -11.36
CA PRO A 21 11.13 0.59 -10.39
C PRO A 21 10.85 -0.32 -9.18
N ALA A 22 11.37 0.07 -8.02
CA ALA A 22 10.98 -0.56 -6.77
C ALA A 22 9.53 -0.16 -6.49
N ILE A 23 8.63 -1.15 -6.37
CA ILE A 23 7.27 -0.91 -5.91
C ILE A 23 7.36 -0.58 -4.43
N ALA A 24 7.34 0.71 -4.10
CA ALA A 24 7.29 1.17 -2.72
C ALA A 24 5.87 0.95 -2.18
N LEU A 25 5.72 0.04 -1.22
CA LEU A 25 4.49 -0.04 -0.44
C LEU A 25 4.52 0.98 0.68
N ASN A 26 3.41 1.69 0.85
CA ASN A 26 3.23 2.57 1.99
C ASN A 26 2.97 1.71 3.23
N CYS A 27 3.94 1.65 4.13
CA CYS A 27 3.86 0.90 5.38
C CYS A 27 3.75 1.85 6.57
N TYR A 28 2.92 1.47 7.54
CA TYR A 28 2.64 2.20 8.75
C TYR A 28 2.82 1.27 9.95
N ASP A 29 3.50 1.74 10.98
CA ASP A 29 3.52 1.06 12.27
C ASP A 29 2.29 1.51 13.06
N TYR A 30 1.36 0.58 13.30
CA TYR A 30 0.10 0.85 13.97
C TYR A 30 -0.18 -0.25 14.99
N GLN A 31 -0.33 0.13 16.26
CA GLN A 31 -0.59 -0.80 17.37
C GLN A 31 0.45 -1.93 17.49
N GLY A 32 1.73 -1.61 17.23
CA GLY A 32 2.82 -2.60 17.25
C GLY A 32 2.80 -3.59 16.08
N GLN A 33 1.93 -3.37 15.08
CA GLN A 33 1.89 -4.15 13.85
C GLN A 33 2.32 -3.30 12.68
N LYS A 34 3.11 -3.88 11.78
CA LYS A 34 3.49 -3.24 10.52
C LYS A 34 2.42 -3.51 9.48
N ILE A 35 1.72 -2.47 9.06
CA ILE A 35 0.62 -2.53 8.10
C ILE A 35 1.09 -1.90 6.79
N CYS A 36 1.17 -2.68 5.72
CA CYS A 36 1.56 -2.18 4.41
C CYS A 36 0.36 -2.22 3.46
N LEU A 37 0.02 -1.07 2.86
CA LEU A 37 -1.04 -0.96 1.86
C LEU A 37 -0.55 -1.51 0.52
N LEU A 38 -1.16 -2.60 0.08
CA LEU A 38 -0.92 -3.17 -1.25
C LEU A 38 -1.67 -2.35 -2.31
N ASN A 39 -2.91 -1.99 -2.00
CA ASN A 39 -3.80 -1.26 -2.90
C ASN A 39 -4.88 -0.54 -2.08
N ILE A 40 -5.26 0.65 -2.53
CA ILE A 40 -6.38 1.40 -1.98
C ILE A 40 -7.16 2.04 -3.13
N GLN A 41 -8.47 1.84 -3.14
CA GLN A 41 -9.36 2.35 -4.16
C GLN A 41 -10.55 3.05 -3.52
N ARG A 42 -10.67 4.36 -3.76
CA ARG A 42 -11.84 5.15 -3.37
C ARG A 42 -13.02 4.81 -4.30
N SER A 43 -14.22 4.68 -3.75
CA SER A 43 -15.43 4.45 -4.54
C SER A 43 -15.81 5.70 -5.34
N ALA A 44 -16.18 5.52 -6.60
CA ALA A 44 -16.65 6.61 -7.45
C ALA A 44 -18.07 7.10 -7.07
N LYS A 45 -18.89 6.23 -6.46
CA LYS A 45 -20.27 6.55 -6.04
C LYS A 45 -20.33 7.16 -4.63
N TYR A 46 -19.46 6.69 -3.74
CA TYR A 46 -19.47 7.05 -2.33
C TYR A 46 -18.07 7.47 -1.91
N TYR A 47 -17.79 8.78 -1.89
CA TYR A 47 -16.43 9.28 -1.65
C TYR A 47 -15.86 8.86 -0.28
N TRP A 48 -16.71 8.60 0.72
CA TRP A 48 -16.29 8.11 2.04
C TRP A 48 -16.00 6.60 2.09
N GLN A 49 -16.08 5.87 0.97
CA GLN A 49 -15.83 4.43 0.92
C GLN A 49 -14.51 4.08 0.24
N TYR A 50 -13.74 3.21 0.89
CA TYR A 50 -12.43 2.75 0.44
C TYR A 50 -12.36 1.24 0.42
N ARG A 51 -11.95 0.67 -0.71
CA ARG A 51 -11.58 -0.74 -0.81
C ARG A 51 -10.09 -0.86 -0.63
N VAL A 52 -9.66 -1.66 0.33
CA VAL A 52 -8.27 -1.72 0.76
C VAL A 52 -7.79 -3.17 0.78
N ASP A 53 -6.61 -3.37 0.19
CA ASP A 53 -5.80 -4.57 0.31
C ASP A 53 -4.55 -4.24 1.12
N VAL A 54 -4.32 -4.97 2.21
CA VAL A 54 -3.16 -4.75 3.09
C VAL A 54 -2.44 -6.06 3.39
N THR A 55 -1.20 -5.92 3.83
CA THR A 55 -0.51 -6.93 4.61
C THR A 55 -0.35 -6.45 6.05
N ILE A 56 -0.51 -7.35 7.01
CA ILE A 56 -0.22 -7.10 8.43
C ILE A 56 0.94 -8.02 8.80
N ASN A 57 2.06 -7.44 9.23
CA ASN A 57 3.31 -8.16 9.50
C ASN A 57 3.71 -9.10 8.35
N GLY A 58 3.56 -8.61 7.11
CA GLY A 58 3.87 -9.36 5.88
C GLY A 58 2.80 -10.38 5.45
N LYS A 59 1.74 -10.61 6.23
CA LYS A 59 0.65 -11.53 5.88
C LYS A 59 -0.48 -10.79 5.19
N LYS A 60 -0.78 -11.16 3.94
CA LYS A 60 -1.88 -10.59 3.15
C LYS A 60 -3.23 -10.85 3.83
N GLN A 61 -3.99 -9.78 4.01
CA GLN A 61 -5.34 -9.84 4.56
C GLN A 61 -6.38 -9.92 3.45
N PRO A 62 -7.59 -10.42 3.75
CA PRO A 62 -8.72 -10.31 2.83
C PRO A 62 -9.03 -8.84 2.52
N GLN A 63 -9.37 -8.57 1.26
CA GLN A 63 -9.84 -7.26 0.85
C GLN A 63 -11.02 -6.82 1.71
N THR A 64 -10.94 -5.60 2.24
CA THR A 64 -11.95 -5.05 3.13
C THR A 64 -12.38 -3.67 2.62
N THR A 65 -13.69 -3.41 2.64
CA THR A 65 -14.26 -2.11 2.33
C THR A 65 -14.50 -1.35 3.61
N TYR A 66 -13.96 -0.14 3.72
CA TYR A 66 -14.12 0.75 4.87
C TYR A 66 -15.05 1.89 4.51
N ASN A 67 -16.01 2.18 5.38
CA ASN A 67 -16.93 3.30 5.28
C ASN A 67 -16.57 4.31 6.37
N CYS A 68 -15.95 5.43 5.98
CA CYS A 68 -15.41 6.42 6.89
C CYS A 68 -16.46 7.34 7.50
N LEU A 69 -17.61 7.47 6.85
CA LEU A 69 -18.75 8.23 7.36
C LEU A 69 -19.43 7.51 8.52
N GLN A 70 -19.69 6.21 8.37
CA GLN A 70 -20.39 5.40 9.38
C GLN A 70 -19.44 4.65 10.33
N LYS A 71 -18.12 4.71 10.09
CA LYS A 71 -17.09 3.98 10.84
C LYS A 71 -17.37 2.47 10.87
N THR A 72 -17.68 1.90 9.71
CA THR A 72 -17.94 0.47 9.52
C THR A 72 -17.01 -0.15 8.49
N LYS A 73 -16.72 -1.44 8.62
CA LYS A 73 -15.95 -2.24 7.66
C LYS A 73 -16.77 -3.41 7.16
N GLN A 74 -16.54 -3.78 5.91
CA GLN A 74 -17.17 -4.91 5.26
C GLN A 74 -16.09 -5.81 4.66
N SER A 75 -16.03 -7.05 5.14
CA SER A 75 -15.18 -8.09 4.54
C SER A 75 -15.71 -8.47 3.16
N LYS A 76 -14.87 -9.09 2.31
CA LYS A 76 -15.30 -9.71 1.05
C LYS A 76 -16.47 -10.70 1.22
N SER A 77 -16.65 -11.29 2.41
CA SER A 77 -17.78 -12.17 2.72
C SER A 77 -19.13 -11.44 2.88
N GLY A 78 -19.14 -10.11 2.86
CA GLY A 78 -20.35 -9.29 2.95
C GLY A 78 -20.75 -8.88 4.38
N ASN A 79 -20.14 -9.47 5.41
CA ASN A 79 -20.41 -9.12 6.81
C ASN A 79 -19.97 -7.69 7.10
N ILE A 80 -20.89 -6.86 7.59
CA ILE A 80 -20.64 -5.49 8.03
C ILE A 80 -20.40 -5.51 9.54
N LEU A 81 -19.30 -4.90 9.97
CA LEU A 81 -18.91 -4.78 11.37
C LEU A 81 -18.54 -3.32 11.65
N ASP A 82 -18.88 -2.83 12.83
CA ASP A 82 -18.43 -1.51 13.29
C ASP A 82 -16.92 -1.54 13.57
N PHE A 83 -16.29 -0.36 13.50
CA PHE A 83 -14.90 -0.23 13.94
C PHE A 83 -14.81 -0.47 15.44
N THR A 84 -13.93 -1.38 15.82
CA THR A 84 -13.54 -1.53 17.21
C THR A 84 -12.50 -0.47 17.59
N THR A 85 -12.21 -0.35 18.89
CA THR A 85 -11.05 0.42 19.35
C THR A 85 -9.79 -0.05 18.61
N ASN A 86 -9.01 0.89 18.09
CA ASN A 86 -7.78 0.63 17.36
C ASN A 86 -7.96 -0.18 16.05
N ASP A 87 -9.15 -0.12 15.44
CA ASP A 87 -9.37 -0.77 14.14
C ASP A 87 -8.49 -0.15 13.05
N LEU A 88 -8.06 -0.97 12.09
CA LEU A 88 -7.38 -0.51 10.87
C LEU A 88 -8.23 0.52 10.10
N GLY A 89 -9.55 0.41 10.16
CA GLY A 89 -10.46 1.38 9.58
C GLY A 89 -10.28 2.81 10.10
N GLN A 90 -9.87 2.98 11.36
CA GLN A 90 -9.56 4.30 11.91
C GLN A 90 -8.34 4.90 11.22
N LEU A 91 -7.28 4.11 11.02
CA LEU A 91 -6.07 4.52 10.30
C LEU A 91 -6.35 4.82 8.83
N ILE A 92 -7.12 3.97 8.14
CA ILE A 92 -7.45 4.22 6.72
C ILE A 92 -8.23 5.52 6.58
N CYS A 93 -9.22 5.75 7.43
CA CYS A 93 -10.03 6.97 7.34
C CYS A 93 -9.24 8.22 7.72
N SER A 94 -8.29 8.16 8.66
CA SER A 94 -7.48 9.33 9.00
C SER A 94 -6.47 9.71 7.91
N LEU A 95 -6.05 8.75 7.07
CA LEU A 95 -5.07 9.00 6.02
C LEU A 95 -5.69 9.48 4.70
N PHE A 96 -6.95 9.12 4.41
CA PHE A 96 -7.50 9.27 3.06
C PHE A 96 -8.85 9.99 2.97
N ASP A 97 -9.62 10.12 4.07
CA ASP A 97 -10.92 10.81 4.06
C ASP A 97 -10.77 12.35 3.98
#